data_AF-A0AAU3UHW5-F1
#
_entry.id   AF-A0AAU3UHW5-F1
#
_cell.length_a   1.000
_cell.length_b   1.000
_cell.length_c   1.000
_cell.angle_alpha   90.00
_cell.angle_beta   90.00
_cell.angle_gamma   90.00
#
_symmetry.space_group_name_H-M   'P 1'
#
loop_
_entity.id
_entity.type
_entity.pdbx_description
1 polymer ?
#
loop_
_entity_poly.entity_id
_entity_poly.type
_entity_poly.pdbx_seq_one_letter_code
_entity_poly.pdbx_strand_id
1 'polypeptide(L)'
;MSTPGAQSKSTSAFLIQAVIAFGISFGALVIGVIYLPLDIWQRGFLLMATLFLVSSSFTLAKVIRDQHESSKVHHRIDEARMEKLMAEHDPFKTV
;
A
#
# COMPACT_ATOMS: atom_id res chain seq x y z
N MET A 1 20.89 9.33 18.54
CA MET A 1 21.38 8.95 17.19
C MET A 1 20.27 8.17 16.52
N SER A 2 19.41 8.86 15.76
CA SER A 2 18.29 8.26 15.05
C SER A 2 18.79 7.73 13.72
N THR A 3 18.87 6.41 13.56
CA THR A 3 19.28 5.76 12.31
C THR A 3 18.29 6.14 11.19
N PRO A 4 18.72 6.78 10.09
CA PRO A 4 17.84 7.01 8.95
C PRO A 4 17.47 5.64 8.38
N GLY A 5 16.20 5.25 8.52
CA GLY A 5 15.69 4.02 7.94
C GLY A 5 15.93 4.05 6.43
N ALA A 6 16.81 3.16 5.96
CA ALA A 6 17.11 3.02 4.54
C ALA A 6 15.81 2.74 3.78
N GLN A 7 15.27 3.75 3.10
CA GLN A 7 14.12 3.58 2.22
C GLN A 7 14.54 2.78 1.00
N SER A 8 14.21 1.50 0.97
CA SER A 8 14.24 0.75 -0.29
C SER A 8 13.12 1.28 -1.18
N LYS A 9 13.47 2.14 -2.15
CA LYS A 9 12.60 2.37 -3.30
C LYS A 9 12.43 1.00 -3.98
N SER A 10 11.20 0.52 -4.04
CA SER A 10 10.89 -0.69 -4.81
C SER A 10 11.28 -0.45 -6.26
N THR A 11 12.25 -1.24 -6.75
CA THR A 11 12.70 -1.19 -8.14
C THR A 11 11.53 -1.52 -9.07
N SER A 12 11.45 -0.86 -10.24
CA SER A 12 10.39 -1.10 -11.24
C SER A 12 10.23 -2.58 -11.62
N ALA A 13 11.31 -3.37 -11.55
CA ALA A 13 11.30 -4.81 -11.75
C ALA A 13 10.37 -5.55 -10.77
N PHE A 14 10.35 -5.16 -9.48
CA PHE A 14 9.50 -5.80 -8.48
C PHE A 14 8.02 -5.46 -8.69
N LEU A 15 7.72 -4.25 -9.17
CA LEU A 15 6.37 -3.87 -9.55
C LEU A 15 5.87 -4.72 -10.72
N ILE A 16 6.69 -4.83 -11.77
CA ILE A 16 6.36 -5.65 -12.95
C ILE A 16 6.13 -7.11 -12.53
N GLN A 17 7.01 -7.67 -11.69
CA GLN A 17 6.85 -9.02 -11.15
C GLN A 17 5.52 -9.19 -10.40
N ALA A 18 5.16 -8.24 -9.53
CA ALA A 18 3.91 -8.30 -8.77
C ALA A 18 2.68 -8.26 -9.68
N VAL A 19 2.67 -7.43 -10.73
CA VAL A 19 1.57 -7.35 -11.70
C VAL A 19 1.45 -8.65 -12.49
N ILE A 20 2.56 -9.23 -12.94
CA ILE A 20 2.57 -10.50 -13.67
C ILE A 20 2.06 -11.64 -12.76
N ALA A 21 2.56 -11.74 -11.53
CA ALA A 21 2.14 -12.75 -10.57
C ALA A 21 0.63 -12.65 -10.28
N PHE A 22 0.13 -11.43 -10.04
CA PHE A 22 -1.31 -11.19 -9.85
C PHE A 22 -2.13 -11.63 -11.07
N GLY A 23 -1.69 -11.27 -12.29
CA GLY A 23 -2.36 -11.66 -13.53
C GLY A 23 -2.44 -13.18 -13.71
N ILE A 24 -1.34 -13.89 -13.45
CA ILE A 24 -1.30 -15.36 -13.52
C ILE A 24 -2.21 -15.98 -12.46
N SER A 25 -2.15 -15.52 -11.21
CA SER A 25 -3.00 -16.06 -10.13
C SER A 25 -4.48 -15.79 -10.37
N PHE A 26 -4.84 -14.59 -10.82
CA PHE A 26 -6.22 -14.25 -11.15
C PHE A 26 -6.74 -15.06 -12.34
N GLY A 27 -5.93 -15.19 -13.39
CA GLY A 27 -6.25 -16.02 -14.55
C GLY A 27 -6.45 -17.50 -14.18
N ALA A 28 -5.55 -18.06 -13.38
CA ALA A 28 -5.66 -19.43 -12.89
C ALA A 28 -6.95 -19.65 -12.07
N LEU A 29 -7.33 -18.68 -11.23
CA LEU A 29 -8.59 -18.74 -10.48
C LEU A 29 -9.81 -18.72 -11.41
N VAL A 30 -9.84 -17.82 -12.39
CA VAL A 30 -10.95 -17.75 -13.37
C VAL A 30 -11.05 -19.05 -14.17
N ILE A 31 -9.93 -19.60 -14.63
CA ILE A 31 -9.89 -20.89 -15.32
C ILE A 31 -10.43 -22.00 -14.40
N GLY A 32 -10.00 -22.03 -13.14
CA GLY A 32 -10.49 -22.99 -12.14
C GLY A 32 -12.00 -22.92 -11.93
N VAL A 33 -12.56 -21.72 -11.87
CA VAL A 33 -14.02 -21.50 -11.75
C VAL A 33 -14.77 -22.00 -12.99
N ILE A 34 -14.19 -21.87 -14.19
CA ILE A 34 -14.79 -22.37 -15.45
C ILE A 34 -14.74 -23.90 -15.54
N TYR A 35 -13.64 -24.52 -15.10
CA TYR A 35 -13.47 -25.97 -15.11
C TYR A 35 -14.29 -26.69 -14.03
N LEU A 36 -14.77 -25.97 -13.01
CA LEU A 36 -15.59 -26.57 -11.96
C LEU A 36 -16.98 -26.95 -12.48
N PRO A 37 -17.46 -28.19 -12.24
CA PRO A 37 -18.79 -28.63 -12.62
C PRO A 37 -19.85 -28.05 -11.67
N LEU A 38 -20.14 -26.76 -11.86
CA LEU A 38 -21.12 -25.99 -11.09
C LEU A 38 -22.27 -25.53 -11.97
N ASP A 39 -23.41 -25.28 -11.34
CA ASP A 39 -24.54 -24.60 -11.99
C ASP A 39 -24.19 -23.16 -12.37
N ILE A 40 -24.88 -22.62 -13.38
CA ILE A 40 -24.63 -21.27 -13.90
C ILE A 40 -24.79 -20.20 -12.82
N TRP A 41 -25.75 -20.39 -11.89
CA TRP A 41 -26.00 -19.44 -10.80
C TRP A 41 -24.87 -19.42 -9.78
N GLN A 42 -24.36 -20.60 -9.42
CA GLN A 42 -23.26 -20.76 -8.47
C GLN A 42 -21.95 -20.19 -9.05
N ARG A 43 -21.71 -20.45 -10.34
CA ARG A 43 -20.59 -19.88 -11.08
C ARG A 43 -20.67 -18.35 -11.14
N GLY A 44 -21.86 -17.82 -11.40
CA GLY A 44 -22.11 -16.37 -11.39
C GLY A 44 -21.83 -15.74 -10.02
N PHE A 45 -22.28 -16.36 -8.93
CA PHE A 45 -21.99 -15.91 -7.57
C PHE A 45 -20.47 -15.88 -7.30
N LEU A 46 -19.74 -16.94 -7.65
CA LEU A 46 -18.29 -17.01 -7.46
C LEU A 46 -17.53 -15.95 -8.28
N LEU A 47 -17.93 -15.72 -9.52
CA LEU A 47 -17.34 -14.66 -10.35
C LEU A 47 -17.60 -13.28 -9.74
N MET A 48 -18.83 -12.98 -9.34
CA MET A 48 -19.18 -11.70 -8.71
C MET A 48 -18.44 -11.49 -7.39
N ALA A 49 -18.40 -12.52 -6.53
CA ALA A 49 -17.68 -12.48 -5.27
C ALA A 49 -16.18 -12.24 -5.49
N THR A 50 -15.58 -12.92 -6.48
CA THR A 50 -14.17 -12.75 -6.83
C THR A 50 -13.89 -11.32 -7.30
N LEU A 51 -14.66 -10.79 -8.24
CA LEU A 51 -14.48 -9.43 -8.76
C LEU A 51 -14.61 -8.38 -7.66
N PHE A 52 -15.63 -8.51 -6.80
CA PHE A 52 -15.84 -7.59 -5.69
C PHE A 52 -14.71 -7.69 -4.65
N LEU A 53 -14.28 -8.91 -4.29
CA LEU A 53 -13.19 -9.13 -3.34
C LEU A 53 -11.88 -8.54 -3.83
N VAL A 54 -11.54 -8.75 -5.11
CA VAL A 54 -10.33 -8.19 -5.74
C VAL A 54 -10.37 -6.66 -5.74
N SER A 55 -11.50 -6.06 -6.14
CA SER A 55 -11.68 -4.60 -6.16
C SER A 55 -11.55 -3.99 -4.74
N SER A 56 -12.20 -4.61 -3.75
CA SER A 56 -12.12 -4.20 -2.35
C SER A 56 -10.70 -4.33 -1.79
N SER A 57 -9.98 -5.42 -2.12
CA SER A 57 -8.59 -5.62 -1.70
C SER A 57 -7.65 -4.53 -2.23
N PHE A 58 -7.79 -4.14 -3.51
CA PHE A 58 -7.02 -3.02 -4.07
C PHE A 58 -7.36 -1.68 -3.42
N THR A 59 -8.64 -1.43 -3.15
CA THR A 59 -9.08 -0.23 -2.45
C THR A 59 -8.48 -0.16 -1.05
N LEU A 60 -8.53 -1.26 -0.30
CA LEU A 60 -7.92 -1.37 1.02
C LEU A 60 -6.41 -1.17 0.97
N ALA A 61 -5.72 -1.78 0.00
CA ALA A 61 -4.29 -1.60 -0.20
C ALA A 61 -3.94 -0.13 -0.48
N LYS A 62 -4.76 0.57 -1.27
CA LYS A 62 -4.61 2.01 -1.52
C LYS A 62 -4.79 2.81 -0.23
N VAL A 63 -5.85 2.58 0.54
CA VAL A 63 -6.08 3.27 1.82
C VAL A 63 -4.90 3.08 2.78
N ILE A 64 -4.38 1.86 2.90
CA ILE A 64 -3.20 1.57 3.74
C ILE A 64 -1.96 2.31 3.23
N ARG A 65 -1.75 2.36 1.91
CA ARG A 65 -0.61 3.10 1.32
C ARG A 65 -0.73 4.61 1.56
N ASP A 66 -1.93 5.16 1.35
CA ASP A 66 -2.22 6.58 1.54
C ASP A 66 -2.03 6.97 3.03
N GLN A 67 -2.42 6.10 3.98
CA GLN A 67 -2.14 6.28 5.41
C GLN A 67 -0.64 6.26 5.72
N HIS A 68 0.13 5.32 5.15
CA HIS A 68 1.58 5.27 5.35
C HIS A 68 2.30 6.51 4.79
N GLU A 69 1.80 7.09 3.70
CA GLU A 69 2.36 8.32 3.12
C GLU A 69 2.01 9.55 3.97
N SER A 70 0.74 9.68 4.39
CA SER A 70 0.29 10.75 5.27
C SER A 70 1.09 10.80 6.59
N SER A 71 1.24 9.67 7.27
CA SER A 71 2.01 9.59 8.52
C SER A 71 3.48 10.04 8.37
N LYS A 72 4.10 9.76 7.22
CA LYS A 72 5.48 10.21 6.94
C LYS A 72 5.57 11.71 6.74
N VAL A 73 4.59 12.32 6.08
CA VAL A 73 4.55 13.77 5.86
C VAL A 73 4.39 14.51 7.19
N HIS A 74 3.48 14.03 8.05
CA HIS A 74 3.29 14.62 9.38
C HIS A 74 4.57 14.59 10.22
N HIS A 75 5.27 13.44 10.29
CA HIS A 75 6.51 13.32 11.06
C HIS A 75 7.61 14.30 10.60
N ARG A 76 7.76 14.51 9.28
CA ARG A 76 8.74 15.47 8.75
C ARG A 76 8.38 16.93 9.07
N ILE A 77 7.08 17.25 9.09
CA ILE A 77 6.60 18.58 9.46
C ILE A 77 6.82 18.82 10.95
N ASP A 78 6.53 17.81 11.77
CA ASP A 78 6.75 17.89 13.22
C ASP A 78 8.23 18.06 13.54
N GLU A 79 9.12 17.29 12.90
CA GLU A 79 10.58 17.48 13.03
C GLU A 79 11.03 18.89 12.65
N ALA A 80 10.59 19.41 11.50
CA ALA A 80 10.96 20.76 11.06
C ALA A 80 10.39 21.87 11.96
N ARG A 81 9.19 21.66 12.52
CA ARG A 81 8.59 22.59 13.50
C ARG A 81 9.32 22.54 14.83
N MET A 82 9.67 21.34 15.31
CA MET A 82 10.47 21.18 16.52
C MET A 82 11.85 21.80 16.34
N GLU A 83 12.51 21.61 15.20
CA GLU A 83 13.79 22.26 14.88
C GLU A 83 13.67 23.78 14.90
N LYS A 84 12.61 24.36 14.31
CA LYS A 84 12.36 25.81 14.39
C LYS A 84 12.11 26.29 15.83
N LEU A 85 11.30 25.57 16.60
CA LEU A 85 11.01 25.92 17.99
C LEU A 85 12.29 25.88 18.85
N MET A 86 13.16 24.88 18.64
CA MET A 86 14.46 24.78 19.30
C MET A 86 15.42 25.88 18.86
N ALA A 87 15.42 26.25 17.56
CA ALA A 87 16.26 27.32 17.05
C ALA A 87 15.83 28.71 17.53
N GLU A 88 14.52 28.91 17.74
CA GLU A 88 13.95 30.18 18.22
C GLU A 88 13.99 30.30 19.74
N HIS A 89 13.89 29.18 20.47
CA HIS A 89 14.19 29.08 21.90
C HIS A 89 15.60 28.56 22.13
N ASP A 90 16.61 29.31 21.70
CA ASP A 90 18.00 29.07 22.09
C ASP A 90 18.33 29.86 23.38
N PRO A 91 18.26 29.22 24.58
CA PRO A 91 18.52 29.89 25.85
C PRO A 91 19.97 30.34 26.03
N PHE A 92 20.88 30.04 25.10
CA PHE A 92 22.29 30.44 25.18
C PHE A 92 22.62 31.73 24.44
N LYS A 93 21.63 32.42 23.85
CA LYS A 93 21.84 33.70 23.13
C LYS A 93 21.50 34.96 23.95
N THR A 94 21.58 34.87 25.27
CA THR A 94 21.58 36.04 26.17
C THR A 94 22.83 35.99 27.06
N VAL A 95 23.99 36.33 26.48
CA VAL A 95 24.90 37.45 26.82
C VAL A 95 26.06 37.47 25.83
#